data_AF-G1WJZ9-F1
#
_entry.id   AF-G1WJZ9-F1
#
_cell.length_a   1.000
_cell.length_b   1.000
_cell.length_c   1.000
_cell.angle_alpha   90.00
_cell.angle_beta   90.00
_cell.angle_gamma   90.00
#
_symmetry.space_group_name_H-M   'P 1'
#
loop_
_entity.id
_entity.type
_entity.pdbx_description
1 polymer ?
#
loop_
_entity_poly.entity_id
_entity_poly.type
_entity_poly.pdbx_seq_one_letter_code
_entity_poly.pdbx_strand_id
1 'polypeptide(L)'
;MRFYYALLGMASIFAAQLAEQSVWRLQPTASAEGARRAVSGTSRMRLLIPTIAGCWVVSTAFLAIAFGYICLTAHIDFAGREPLCLIGIAVASLLSCGLGALVGSLPGRMGSDSRRGLLTAVTCLLSLFAGLYGQPTMELADSVAKAFPAATWINPVCLVRDLFYSVYYYDALAPFALRIAAGTTMAAVFLAISAAFMRRYTHEHL
;
A
#
# COMPACT_ATOMS: atom_id res chain seq x y z
N MET A 1 18.54 -0.13 -13.87
CA MET A 1 18.28 -0.41 -12.44
C MET A 1 16.93 0.12 -11.90
N ARG A 2 16.30 1.17 -12.48
CA ARG A 2 14.96 1.65 -12.06
C ARG A 2 13.84 0.59 -12.07
N PHE A 3 13.94 -0.41 -12.94
CA PHE A 3 12.92 -1.48 -13.09
C PHE A 3 12.75 -2.36 -11.84
N TYR A 4 13.82 -2.74 -11.15
CA TYR A 4 13.73 -3.61 -9.96
C TYR A 4 12.98 -2.92 -8.81
N TYR A 5 13.20 -1.63 -8.59
CA TYR A 5 12.51 -0.86 -7.55
C TYR A 5 11.05 -0.58 -7.89
N ALA A 6 10.75 -0.37 -9.18
CA ALA A 6 9.37 -0.24 -9.63
C ALA A 6 8.62 -1.58 -9.47
N LEU A 7 9.27 -2.72 -9.71
CA LEU A 7 8.69 -4.05 -9.49
C LEU A 7 8.42 -4.30 -8.01
N LEU A 8 9.37 -3.92 -7.14
CA LEU A 8 9.18 -4.00 -5.69
C LEU A 8 8.05 -3.07 -5.21
N GLY A 9 7.95 -1.87 -5.80
CA GLY A 9 6.82 -0.96 -5.60
C GLY A 9 5.49 -1.59 -5.99
N MET A 10 5.39 -2.20 -7.16
CA MET A 10 4.20 -2.93 -7.58
C MET A 10 3.88 -4.07 -6.61
N ALA A 11 4.84 -4.93 -6.30
CA ALA A 11 4.66 -6.05 -5.37
C ALA A 11 4.17 -5.60 -3.99
N SER A 12 4.68 -4.46 -3.50
CA SER A 12 4.21 -3.88 -2.24
C SER A 12 2.75 -3.46 -2.32
N ILE A 13 2.31 -2.82 -3.40
CA ILE A 13 0.91 -2.40 -3.57
C ILE A 13 -0.02 -3.60 -3.79
N PHE A 14 0.46 -4.70 -4.39
CA PHE A 14 -0.30 -5.95 -4.47
C PHE A 14 -0.62 -6.54 -3.09
N ALA A 15 0.21 -6.27 -2.07
CA ALA A 15 -0.08 -6.65 -0.70
C ALA A 15 -1.33 -5.94 -0.12
N ALA A 16 -1.76 -4.82 -0.72
CA ALA A 16 -3.00 -4.13 -0.36
C ALA A 16 -4.26 -4.99 -0.53
N GLN A 17 -4.23 -5.99 -1.43
CA GLN A 17 -5.35 -6.93 -1.61
C GLN A 17 -5.67 -7.73 -0.34
N LEU A 18 -4.66 -8.04 0.47
CA LEU A 18 -4.85 -8.76 1.74
C LEU A 18 -5.64 -7.90 2.74
N ALA A 19 -5.29 -6.62 2.85
CA ALA A 19 -5.98 -5.66 3.70
C ALA A 19 -7.39 -5.37 3.18
N GLU A 20 -7.56 -5.24 1.86
CA GLU A 20 -8.86 -5.04 1.21
C GLU A 20 -9.84 -6.17 1.54
N GLN A 21 -9.44 -7.43 1.33
CA GLN A 21 -10.30 -8.58 1.60
C GLN A 21 -10.65 -8.70 3.08
N SER A 22 -9.69 -8.39 3.97
CA SER A 22 -9.89 -8.49 5.41
C SER A 22 -10.85 -7.41 5.93
N VAL A 23 -10.76 -6.19 5.38
CA VAL A 23 -11.66 -5.07 5.69
C VAL A 23 -13.05 -5.28 5.08
N TRP A 24 -13.13 -5.85 3.88
CA TRP A 24 -14.40 -6.22 3.25
C TRP A 24 -15.18 -7.25 4.07
N ARG A 25 -14.50 -8.28 4.59
CA ARG A 25 -15.13 -9.30 5.46
C ARG A 25 -15.70 -8.72 6.76
N LEU A 26 -15.19 -7.59 7.23
CA LEU A 26 -15.69 -6.88 8.40
C LEU A 26 -16.99 -6.09 8.12
N GLN A 27 -17.36 -5.86 6.85
CA GLN A 27 -18.59 -5.15 6.52
C GLN A 27 -19.85 -6.03 6.72
N PRO A 28 -20.86 -5.58 7.49
CA PRO A 28 -22.08 -6.36 7.78
C PRO A 28 -22.91 -6.69 6.54
N THR A 29 -22.90 -5.78 5.56
CA THR A 29 -23.68 -5.88 4.32
C THR A 29 -23.04 -6.78 3.27
N ALA A 30 -21.80 -7.22 3.51
CA ALA A 30 -20.92 -7.85 2.53
C ALA A 30 -20.61 -9.32 2.81
N SER A 31 -20.63 -9.76 4.08
CA SER A 31 -20.28 -11.13 4.43
C SER A 31 -21.14 -11.68 5.59
N ALA A 32 -21.42 -12.98 5.54
CA ALA A 32 -22.14 -13.68 6.61
C ALA A 32 -21.39 -13.65 7.96
N GLU A 33 -20.07 -13.44 7.96
CA GLU A 33 -19.30 -13.27 9.20
C GLU A 33 -19.42 -11.86 9.79
N GLY A 34 -19.51 -10.83 8.94
CA GLY A 34 -19.77 -9.45 9.35
C GLY A 34 -21.13 -9.31 10.02
N ALA A 35 -22.14 -10.03 9.51
CA ALA A 35 -23.47 -10.11 10.12
C ALA A 35 -23.45 -10.77 11.51
N ARG A 36 -22.66 -11.83 11.72
CA ARG A 36 -22.53 -12.48 13.05
C ARG A 36 -21.78 -11.61 14.05
N ARG A 37 -20.71 -10.91 13.61
CA ARG A 37 -19.93 -10.00 14.47
C ARG A 37 -20.67 -8.68 14.78
N ALA A 38 -21.66 -8.31 13.97
CA ALA A 38 -22.54 -7.16 14.27
C ALA A 38 -23.47 -7.44 15.47
N VAL A 39 -23.83 -8.70 15.71
CA VAL A 39 -24.68 -9.12 16.83
C VAL A 39 -23.91 -9.14 18.16
N SER A 40 -22.58 -9.25 18.15
CA SER A 40 -21.77 -9.38 19.37
C SER A 40 -21.47 -8.07 20.12
N GLY A 41 -22.05 -6.93 19.72
CA GLY A 41 -21.90 -5.64 20.42
C GLY A 41 -20.49 -5.03 20.43
N THR A 42 -19.52 -5.65 19.75
CA THR A 42 -18.15 -5.17 19.65
C THR A 42 -18.06 -3.96 18.71
N SER A 43 -17.45 -2.87 19.18
CA SER A 43 -17.32 -1.66 18.36
C SER A 43 -16.48 -1.93 17.11
N ARG A 44 -17.00 -1.52 15.94
CA ARG A 44 -16.42 -1.80 14.62
C ARG A 44 -14.96 -1.31 14.48
N MET A 45 -14.62 -0.23 15.17
CA MET A 45 -13.25 0.30 15.25
C MET A 45 -12.29 -0.62 16.01
N ARG A 46 -12.78 -1.35 17.02
CA ARG A 46 -11.97 -2.28 17.81
C ARG A 46 -11.62 -3.56 17.04
N LEU A 47 -12.33 -3.85 15.96
CA LEU A 47 -12.03 -4.94 15.02
C LEU A 47 -11.12 -4.49 13.87
N LEU A 48 -11.26 -3.25 13.37
CA LEU A 48 -10.42 -2.75 12.28
C LEU A 48 -8.93 -2.65 12.66
N ILE A 49 -8.62 -2.16 13.86
CA ILE A 49 -7.23 -2.00 14.32
C ILE A 49 -6.45 -3.33 14.31
N PRO A 50 -6.90 -4.41 14.98
CA PRO A 50 -6.16 -5.67 14.98
C PRO A 50 -6.13 -6.34 13.59
N THR A 51 -7.16 -6.15 12.76
CA THR A 51 -7.15 -6.67 11.38
C THR A 51 -6.10 -5.98 10.52
N ILE A 52 -6.02 -4.65 10.56
CA ILE A 52 -4.99 -3.90 9.84
C ILE A 52 -3.60 -4.22 10.38
N ALA A 53 -3.44 -4.33 11.70
CA ALA A 53 -2.16 -4.73 12.30
C ALA A 53 -1.72 -6.13 11.85
N GLY A 54 -2.64 -7.10 11.80
CA GLY A 54 -2.37 -8.44 11.30
C GLY A 54 -1.96 -8.45 9.82
N CYS A 55 -2.71 -7.73 8.97
CA CYS A 55 -2.35 -7.57 7.56
C CYS A 55 -0.98 -6.91 7.41
N TRP A 56 -0.69 -5.87 8.18
CA TRP A 56 0.57 -5.16 8.13
C TRP A 56 1.76 -6.06 8.49
N VAL A 57 1.66 -6.87 9.55
CA VAL A 57 2.72 -7.82 9.92
C VAL A 57 2.95 -8.85 8.82
N VAL A 58 1.89 -9.44 8.29
CA VAL A 58 1.97 -10.45 7.22
C VAL A 58 2.58 -9.87 5.94
N SER A 59 2.11 -8.69 5.51
CA SER A 59 2.63 -8.00 4.34
C SER A 59 4.09 -7.57 4.51
N THR A 60 4.47 -7.12 5.71
CA THR A 60 5.86 -6.75 6.03
C THR A 60 6.77 -7.97 6.00
N ALA A 61 6.35 -9.09 6.60
CA ALA A 61 7.13 -10.33 6.60
C ALA A 61 7.33 -10.85 5.17
N PHE A 62 6.28 -10.86 4.36
CA PHE A 62 6.36 -11.28 2.96
C PHE A 62 7.33 -10.41 2.14
N LEU A 63 7.23 -9.08 2.27
CA LEU A 63 8.11 -8.16 1.56
C LEU A 63 9.56 -8.23 2.08
N ALA A 64 9.77 -8.50 3.37
CA ALA A 64 11.10 -8.72 3.94
C ALA A 64 11.75 -10.00 3.38
N ILE A 65 10.99 -11.09 3.25
CA ILE A 65 11.46 -12.33 2.61
C ILE A 65 11.81 -12.08 1.14
N ALA A 66 10.94 -11.40 0.40
CA ALA A 66 11.19 -11.05 -1.00
C ALA A 66 12.45 -10.18 -1.17
N PHE A 67 12.65 -9.21 -0.27
CA PHE A 67 13.85 -8.39 -0.24
C PHE A 67 15.11 -9.21 0.08
N GLY A 68 15.05 -10.10 1.06
CA GLY A 68 16.16 -11.01 1.39
C GLY A 68 16.54 -11.90 0.20
N TYR A 69 15.56 -12.42 -0.53
CA TYR A 69 15.81 -13.18 -1.75
C TYR A 69 16.52 -12.36 -2.82
N ILE A 70 16.12 -11.09 -3.03
CA ILE A 70 16.81 -10.19 -3.98
C ILE A 70 18.24 -9.91 -3.52
N CYS A 71 18.49 -9.69 -2.23
CA CYS A 71 19.84 -9.45 -1.72
C CYS A 71 20.77 -10.64 -1.99
N LEU A 72 20.28 -11.87 -1.72
CA LEU A 72 21.02 -13.10 -1.93
C LEU A 72 21.29 -13.41 -3.41
N THR A 73 20.32 -13.12 -4.30
CA THR A 73 20.41 -13.44 -5.73
C THR A 73 21.09 -12.36 -6.56
N ALA A 74 20.97 -11.09 -6.17
CA ALA A 74 21.54 -9.97 -6.91
C ALA A 74 22.95 -9.58 -6.43
N HIS A 75 23.50 -10.24 -5.40
CA HIS A 75 24.80 -9.91 -4.78
C HIS A 75 24.96 -8.42 -4.48
N ILE A 76 23.89 -7.79 -4.00
CA ILE A 76 23.89 -6.37 -3.67
C ILE A 76 24.34 -6.25 -2.21
N ASP A 77 25.59 -5.83 -1.99
CA ASP A 77 26.06 -5.42 -0.68
C ASP A 77 25.49 -4.04 -0.35
N PHE A 78 24.54 -3.97 0.58
CA PHE A 78 23.95 -2.71 1.07
C PHE A 78 24.88 -1.95 2.04
N ALA A 79 26.17 -2.29 2.13
CA ALA A 79 27.17 -1.63 2.97
C ALA A 79 26.68 -1.32 4.41
N GLY A 80 25.92 -2.24 5.02
CA GLY A 80 25.35 -2.09 6.38
C GLY A 80 24.02 -1.32 6.47
N ARG A 81 23.35 -1.02 5.36
CA ARG A 81 22.05 -0.28 5.31
C ARG A 81 20.80 -1.15 5.23
N GLU A 82 20.96 -2.45 5.42
CA GLU A 82 19.88 -3.43 5.54
C GLU A 82 18.74 -3.02 6.51
N PRO A 83 19.01 -2.44 7.71
CA PRO A 83 17.93 -2.00 8.59
C PRO A 83 17.09 -0.84 8.00
N LEU A 84 17.68 0.02 7.18
CA LEU A 84 16.94 1.11 6.52
C LEU A 84 15.99 0.56 5.45
N CYS A 85 16.41 -0.46 4.69
CA CYS A 85 15.54 -1.17 3.76
C CYS A 85 14.34 -1.81 4.47
N LEU A 86 14.54 -2.41 5.65
CA LEU A 86 13.46 -3.00 6.44
C LEU A 86 12.45 -1.95 6.93
N ILE A 87 12.93 -0.77 7.37
CA ILE A 87 12.05 0.36 7.70
C ILE A 87 11.26 0.80 6.46
N GLY A 88 11.92 0.88 5.30
CA GLY A 88 11.28 1.18 4.03
C GLY A 88 10.17 0.21 3.65
N ILE A 89 10.42 -1.09 3.84
CA ILE A 89 9.45 -2.16 3.62
C ILE A 89 8.27 -2.03 4.58
N ALA A 90 8.51 -1.74 5.86
CA ALA A 90 7.46 -1.56 6.86
C ALA A 90 6.56 -0.35 6.54
N VAL A 91 7.12 0.73 5.98
CA VAL A 91 6.34 1.90 5.54
C VAL A 91 5.58 1.61 4.25
N ALA A 92 6.21 0.93 3.29
CA ALA A 92 5.55 0.51 2.05
C ALA A 92 4.38 -0.43 2.32
N SER A 93 4.57 -1.43 3.20
CA SER A 93 3.51 -2.36 3.60
C SER A 93 2.38 -1.65 4.35
N LEU A 94 2.69 -0.64 5.18
CA LEU A 94 1.69 0.17 5.87
C LEU A 94 0.86 1.00 4.88
N LEU A 95 1.52 1.61 3.89
CA LEU A 95 0.86 2.35 2.81
C LEU A 95 -0.09 1.45 2.02
N SER A 96 0.36 0.24 1.66
CA SER A 96 -0.46 -0.77 1.00
C SER A 96 -1.64 -1.20 1.86
N CYS A 97 -1.43 -1.44 3.16
CA CYS A 97 -2.52 -1.76 4.08
C CYS A 97 -3.54 -0.63 4.17
N GLY A 98 -3.10 0.63 4.20
CA GLY A 98 -3.97 1.80 4.18
C GLY A 98 -4.79 1.89 2.90
N LEU A 99 -4.15 1.72 1.73
CA LEU A 99 -4.85 1.73 0.44
C LEU A 99 -5.86 0.58 0.33
N GLY A 100 -5.48 -0.62 0.75
CA GLY A 100 -6.37 -1.77 0.81
C GLY A 100 -7.55 -1.55 1.74
N ALA A 101 -7.30 -0.96 2.91
CA ALA A 101 -8.35 -0.60 3.87
C ALA A 101 -9.32 0.43 3.31
N LEU A 102 -8.82 1.44 2.60
CA LEU A 102 -9.65 2.45 1.95
C LEU A 102 -10.59 1.80 0.93
N VAL A 103 -10.04 1.01 0.00
CA VAL A 103 -10.84 0.32 -1.04
C VAL A 103 -11.80 -0.70 -0.42
N GLY A 104 -11.36 -1.45 0.59
CA GLY A 104 -12.20 -2.40 1.32
C GLY A 104 -13.32 -1.72 2.10
N SER A 105 -13.12 -0.47 2.54
CA SER A 105 -14.12 0.34 3.26
C SER A 105 -15.06 1.14 2.36
N LEU A 106 -14.81 1.20 1.05
CA LEU A 106 -15.60 2.02 0.12
C LEU A 106 -17.09 1.64 0.18
N PRO A 107 -17.98 2.63 0.25
CA PRO A 107 -19.41 2.38 0.32
C PRO A 107 -19.96 1.98 -1.04
N GLY A 108 -20.47 0.75 -1.16
CA GLY A 108 -21.06 0.26 -2.39
C GLY A 108 -21.31 -1.25 -2.40
N ARG A 109 -22.37 -1.71 -3.07
CA ARG A 109 -22.68 -3.14 -3.29
C ARG A 109 -21.78 -3.79 -4.36
N MET A 110 -20.51 -3.38 -4.46
CA MET A 110 -19.57 -4.03 -5.36
C MET A 110 -19.12 -5.35 -4.73
N GLY A 111 -19.31 -6.45 -5.47
CA GLY A 111 -18.83 -7.77 -5.05
C GLY A 111 -17.31 -7.81 -4.87
N SER A 112 -16.83 -8.77 -4.06
CA SER A 112 -15.40 -8.91 -3.72
C SER A 112 -14.49 -8.97 -4.95
N ASP A 113 -14.93 -9.63 -6.02
CA ASP A 113 -14.14 -9.74 -7.25
C ASP A 113 -14.05 -8.42 -8.03
N SER A 114 -15.09 -7.59 -8.00
CA SER A 114 -15.10 -6.29 -8.67
C SER A 114 -14.15 -5.31 -7.99
N ARG A 115 -14.07 -5.33 -6.65
CA ARG A 115 -13.14 -4.49 -5.87
C ARG A 115 -11.68 -4.88 -6.09
N ARG A 116 -11.40 -6.18 -6.09
CA ARG A 116 -10.07 -6.72 -6.42
C ARG A 116 -9.64 -6.37 -7.85
N GLY A 117 -10.57 -6.49 -8.80
CA GLY A 117 -10.34 -6.07 -10.18
C GLY A 117 -10.02 -4.57 -10.30
N LEU A 118 -10.77 -3.72 -9.59
CA LEU A 118 -10.51 -2.29 -9.54
C LEU A 118 -9.15 -1.97 -8.90
N LEU A 119 -8.83 -2.57 -7.75
CA LEU A 119 -7.56 -2.35 -7.06
C LEU A 119 -6.38 -2.78 -7.94
N THR A 120 -6.52 -3.91 -8.65
CA THR A 120 -5.53 -4.39 -9.61
C THR A 120 -5.39 -3.44 -10.79
N ALA A 121 -6.49 -3.00 -11.40
CA ALA A 121 -6.47 -2.08 -12.53
C ALA A 121 -5.83 -0.72 -12.14
N VAL A 122 -6.20 -0.19 -10.97
CA VAL A 122 -5.61 1.04 -10.41
C VAL A 122 -4.12 0.84 -10.15
N THR A 123 -3.71 -0.30 -9.57
CA THR A 123 -2.30 -0.62 -9.32
C THR A 123 -1.50 -0.70 -10.62
N CYS A 124 -2.03 -1.36 -11.65
CA CYS A 124 -1.40 -1.46 -12.97
C CYS A 124 -1.28 -0.08 -13.64
N LEU A 125 -2.33 0.73 -13.58
CA LEU A 125 -2.35 2.09 -14.15
C LEU A 125 -1.34 2.99 -13.42
N LEU A 126 -1.30 2.95 -12.09
CA LEU A 126 -0.30 3.67 -11.28
C LEU A 126 1.13 3.19 -11.56
N SER A 127 1.31 1.88 -11.82
CA SER A 127 2.60 1.28 -12.19
C SER A 127 3.07 1.67 -13.60
N LEU A 128 2.14 1.94 -14.52
CA LEU A 128 2.42 2.52 -15.84
C LEU A 128 3.10 3.87 -15.69
N PHE A 129 2.53 4.76 -14.87
CA PHE A 129 3.10 6.07 -14.55
C PHE A 129 4.35 6.01 -13.65
N ALA A 130 4.66 4.84 -13.07
CA ALA A 130 5.92 4.60 -12.37
C ALA A 130 7.06 4.19 -13.32
N GLY A 131 6.77 3.95 -14.61
CA GLY A 131 7.74 3.56 -15.64
C GLY A 131 8.09 2.07 -15.65
N LEU A 132 7.19 1.21 -15.15
CA LEU A 132 7.46 -0.21 -14.95
C LEU A 132 7.52 -1.04 -16.25
N TYR A 133 6.81 -0.64 -17.30
CA TYR A 133 6.58 -1.49 -18.49
C TYR A 133 7.55 -1.25 -19.66
N GLY A 134 8.65 -0.52 -19.43
CA GLY A 134 9.72 -0.34 -20.41
C GLY A 134 10.05 1.13 -20.71
N GLN A 135 11.04 1.36 -21.59
CA GLN A 135 11.49 2.68 -22.02
C GLN A 135 10.37 3.65 -22.43
N PRO A 136 9.36 3.27 -23.25
CA PRO A 136 8.29 4.20 -23.63
C PRO A 136 7.44 4.66 -22.42
N THR A 137 7.25 3.80 -21.41
CA THR A 137 6.54 4.19 -20.18
C THR A 137 7.39 5.03 -19.24
N MET A 138 8.72 4.90 -19.32
CA MET A 138 9.63 5.76 -18.58
C MET A 138 9.63 7.18 -19.14
N GLU A 139 9.62 7.36 -20.46
CA GLU A 139 9.52 8.68 -21.09
C GLU A 139 8.16 9.33 -20.83
N LEU A 140 7.08 8.53 -20.84
CA LEU A 140 5.75 9.00 -20.46
C LEU A 140 5.68 9.40 -18.98
N ALA A 141 6.26 8.60 -18.09
CA ALA A 141 6.35 8.92 -16.67
C ALA A 141 7.21 10.18 -16.43
N ASP A 142 8.33 10.33 -17.13
CA ASP A 142 9.23 11.46 -16.98
C ASP A 142 8.62 12.75 -17.59
N SER A 143 7.83 12.65 -18.66
CA SER A 143 7.08 13.79 -19.22
C SER A 143 5.93 14.24 -18.30
N VAL A 144 5.18 13.31 -17.72
CA VAL A 144 4.15 13.60 -16.72
C VAL A 144 4.77 14.18 -15.44
N ALA A 145 5.91 13.65 -14.99
CA ALA A 145 6.62 14.17 -13.82
C ALA A 145 7.17 15.58 -14.06
N LYS A 146 7.60 15.91 -15.29
CA LYS A 146 8.02 17.27 -15.68
C LYS A 146 6.84 18.24 -15.74
N ALA A 147 5.70 17.82 -16.25
CA ALA A 147 4.50 18.65 -16.36
C ALA A 147 3.78 18.84 -15.01
N PHE A 148 3.75 17.80 -14.17
CA PHE A 148 3.08 17.81 -12.89
C PHE A 148 3.88 17.02 -11.84
N PRO A 149 4.90 17.64 -11.22
CA PRO A 149 5.77 16.95 -10.25
C PRO A 149 4.99 16.45 -9.03
N ALA A 150 3.88 17.09 -8.68
CA ALA A 150 2.98 16.64 -7.62
C ALA A 150 2.36 15.25 -7.90
N ALA A 151 2.23 14.81 -9.16
CA ALA A 151 1.78 13.45 -9.51
C ALA A 151 2.63 12.37 -8.84
N THR A 152 3.94 12.62 -8.76
CA THR A 152 4.90 11.64 -8.21
C THR A 152 4.79 11.48 -6.70
N TRP A 153 4.28 12.50 -6.00
CA TRP A 153 4.02 12.46 -4.55
C TRP A 153 2.66 11.87 -4.22
N ILE A 154 1.68 12.01 -5.11
CA ILE A 154 0.34 11.44 -4.95
C ILE A 154 0.33 9.96 -5.30
N ASN A 155 1.12 9.52 -6.28
CA ASN A 155 1.16 8.14 -6.73
C ASN A 155 1.89 7.25 -5.69
N PRO A 156 1.20 6.32 -5.00
CA PRO A 156 1.81 5.45 -3.99
C PRO A 156 2.87 4.50 -4.57
N VAL A 157 2.75 4.09 -5.84
CA VAL A 157 3.76 3.26 -6.51
C VAL A 157 5.04 4.05 -6.75
N CYS A 158 4.93 5.32 -7.17
CA CYS A 158 6.08 6.21 -7.34
C CYS A 158 6.76 6.52 -6.00
N LEU A 159 5.98 6.72 -4.94
CA LEU A 159 6.51 7.03 -3.62
C LEU A 159 7.30 5.84 -3.03
N VAL A 160 6.80 4.61 -3.19
CA VAL A 160 7.53 3.41 -2.77
C VAL A 160 8.78 3.17 -3.65
N ARG A 161 8.67 3.35 -4.97
CA ARG A 161 9.83 3.28 -5.88
C ARG A 161 10.92 4.27 -5.46
N ASP A 162 10.56 5.52 -5.22
CA ASP A 162 11.48 6.60 -4.86
C ASP A 162 12.09 6.36 -3.47
N LEU A 163 11.33 5.75 -2.55
CA LEU A 163 11.81 5.33 -1.24
C LEU A 163 12.92 4.28 -1.37
N PHE A 164 12.72 3.20 -2.14
CA PHE A 164 13.76 2.19 -2.35
C PHE A 164 14.95 2.72 -3.18
N TYR A 165 14.68 3.61 -4.15
CA TYR A 165 15.73 4.28 -4.90
C TYR A 165 16.60 5.16 -4.01
N SER A 166 16.00 5.87 -3.04
CA SER A 166 16.71 6.74 -2.11
C SER A 166 17.64 5.99 -1.16
N VAL A 167 17.25 4.80 -0.70
CA VAL A 167 18.09 3.97 0.19
C VAL A 167 19.30 3.41 -0.54
N TYR A 168 19.13 3.06 -1.81
CA TYR A 168 20.19 2.43 -2.60
C TYR A 168 21.19 3.42 -3.17
N TYR A 169 20.72 4.56 -3.69
CA TYR A 169 21.57 5.45 -4.51
C TYR A 169 22.08 6.68 -3.77
N TYR A 170 21.44 7.10 -2.67
CA TYR A 170 21.83 8.30 -1.94
C TYR A 170 22.54 7.95 -0.62
N ASP A 171 23.69 8.58 -0.39
CA ASP A 171 24.38 8.55 0.91
C ASP A 171 23.70 9.43 1.98
N ALA A 172 22.94 10.44 1.53
CA ALA A 172 22.19 11.33 2.42
C ALA A 172 20.86 10.69 2.87
N LEU A 173 20.62 10.66 4.19
CA LEU A 173 19.39 10.12 4.79
C LEU A 173 18.17 11.05 4.67
N ALA A 174 18.39 12.33 4.35
CA ALA A 174 17.36 13.34 4.24
C ALA A 174 16.25 13.01 3.19
N PRO A 175 16.57 12.64 1.94
CA PRO A 175 15.55 12.23 0.97
C PRO A 175 14.78 10.99 1.42
N PHE A 176 15.44 10.06 2.11
CA PHE A 176 14.81 8.84 2.62
C PHE A 176 13.80 9.15 3.74
N ALA A 177 14.19 9.97 4.72
CA ALA A 177 13.31 10.38 5.82
C ALA A 177 12.07 11.12 5.31
N LEU A 178 12.22 11.95 4.28
CA LEU A 178 11.11 12.70 3.70
C LEU A 178 10.13 11.78 2.94
N ARG A 179 10.62 10.73 2.26
CA ARG A 179 9.77 9.71 1.63
C ARG A 179 9.08 8.81 2.64
N ILE A 180 9.74 8.46 3.74
CA ILE A 180 9.10 7.78 4.88
C ILE A 180 7.96 8.64 5.41
N ALA A 181 8.22 9.90 5.73
CA ALA A 181 7.23 10.80 6.31
C ALA A 181 6.02 10.98 5.39
N ALA A 182 6.25 11.14 4.08
CA ALA A 182 5.18 11.23 3.09
C ALA A 182 4.38 9.92 3.00
N GLY A 183 5.04 8.77 2.99
CA GLY A 183 4.40 7.45 2.96
C GLY A 183 3.56 7.16 4.20
N THR A 184 4.07 7.46 5.39
CA THR A 184 3.32 7.29 6.65
C THR A 184 2.14 8.25 6.74
N THR A 185 2.30 9.50 6.28
CA THR A 185 1.21 10.49 6.25
C THR A 185 0.10 10.03 5.33
N MET A 186 0.44 9.55 4.13
CA MET A 186 -0.53 9.03 3.17
C MET A 186 -1.25 7.79 3.72
N ALA A 187 -0.53 6.87 4.34
CA ALA A 187 -1.12 5.69 4.98
C ALA A 187 -2.09 6.08 6.11
N ALA A 188 -1.72 7.04 6.95
CA ALA A 188 -2.58 7.56 8.01
C ALA A 188 -3.85 8.20 7.46
N VAL A 189 -3.76 8.98 6.38
CA VAL A 189 -4.91 9.57 5.70
C VAL A 189 -5.85 8.48 5.17
N PHE A 190 -5.32 7.45 4.49
CA PHE A 190 -6.15 6.35 3.98
C PHE A 190 -6.85 5.57 5.11
N LEU A 191 -6.15 5.30 6.21
CA LEU A 191 -6.73 4.64 7.38
C LEU A 191 -7.80 5.52 8.07
N ALA A 192 -7.58 6.84 8.16
CA ALA A 192 -8.55 7.77 8.73
C ALA A 192 -9.82 7.86 7.89
N ILE A 193 -9.71 7.91 6.55
CA ILE A 193 -10.86 7.89 5.65
C ILE A 193 -11.59 6.55 5.76
N SER A 194 -10.85 5.43 5.79
CA SER A 194 -11.41 4.09 5.96
C SER A 194 -12.22 3.95 7.26
N ALA A 195 -11.65 4.47 8.36
CA ALA A 195 -12.31 4.56 9.65
C ALA A 195 -13.59 5.42 9.59
N ALA A 196 -13.55 6.56 8.91
CA ALA A 196 -14.70 7.44 8.76
C ALA A 196 -15.84 6.77 7.98
N PHE A 197 -15.54 6.04 6.89
CA PHE A 197 -16.55 5.28 6.15
C PHE A 197 -17.17 4.17 7.00
N MET A 198 -16.38 3.41 7.76
CA MET A 198 -16.92 2.40 8.68
C MET A 198 -17.80 2.98 9.79
N ARG A 199 -17.50 4.20 10.27
CA ARG A 199 -18.34 4.90 11.26
C ARG A 199 -19.69 5.30 10.66
N ARG A 200 -19.72 5.82 9.44
CA ARG A 200 -20.98 6.23 8.76
C ARG A 200 -21.98 5.08 8.62
N TYR A 201 -21.50 3.88 8.29
CA TYR A 201 -22.32 2.66 8.24
C TYR A 201 -22.96 2.25 9.58
N THR A 202 -22.50 2.80 10.71
CA THR A 202 -23.09 2.52 12.03
C THR A 202 -24.33 3.38 12.27
N HIS A 203 -24.43 4.54 11.62
CA HIS A 203 -25.51 5.50 11.83
C HIS A 203 -26.71 5.30 10.91
N GLU A 204 -26.55 4.63 9.76
CA GLU A 204 -27.67 4.35 8.84
C GLU A 204 -28.54 3.14 9.25
N HIS A 205 -28.14 2.40 10.29
CA HIS A 205 -28.85 1.21 10.79
C HIS A 205 -29.38 1.37 12.22
N LEU A 206 -29.44 2.60 12.74
CA LEU A 206 -30.14 2.99 13.96
C LEU A 206 -31.40 3.75 13.57
#